data_AF-A0A2H6J9K8-F1
#
_entry.id   AF-A0A2H6J9K8-F1
#
_cell.length_a   1.000
_cell.length_b   1.000
_cell.length_c   1.000
_cell.angle_alpha   90.00
_cell.angle_beta   90.00
_cell.angle_gamma   90.00
#
_symmetry.space_group_name_H-M   'P 1'
#
loop_
_entity.id
_entity.type
_entity.pdbx_description
1 polymer ?
#
loop_
_entity_poly.entity_id
_entity_poly.type
_entity_poly.pdbx_seq_one_letter_code
_entity_poly.pdbx_strand_id
1 'polypeptide(L)'
;MSRRKPRVPVRLDDRGIGRLSDDEIRIILRGADDLITLGGRTLLAKLLKGSKEKMLLDRELDRSPVYGALRDLNLSEIQARIDWLILNGFLRIQYDGRLPLLVYTPTGWAIERETYTTEWLNRIDGALDHTGEPVAPTELNVLNREVILQLLDRIEASGDPKYRAFLKTWSRDTMKKVRHRITRVLAALGGTGSS
;
A
#
# COMPACT_ATOMS: atom_id res chain seq x y z
N MET A 1 -11.22 -1.14 -40.86
CA MET A 1 -10.61 -1.88 -39.73
C MET A 1 -9.40 -1.10 -39.22
N SER A 2 -9.46 -0.52 -38.02
CA SER A 2 -8.34 0.26 -37.47
C SER A 2 -7.20 -0.67 -37.05
N ARG A 3 -5.97 -0.44 -37.54
CA ARG A 3 -4.76 -1.18 -37.16
C ARG A 3 -4.54 -1.01 -35.65
N ARG A 4 -4.67 -2.09 -34.86
CA ARG A 4 -4.31 -2.09 -33.43
C ARG A 4 -2.87 -1.58 -33.30
N LYS A 5 -2.68 -0.47 -32.59
CA LYS A 5 -1.34 0.07 -32.30
C LYS A 5 -0.53 -0.97 -31.51
N PRO A 6 0.76 -1.18 -31.83
CA PRO A 6 1.59 -2.15 -31.12
C PRO A 6 1.74 -1.76 -29.65
N ARG A 7 1.87 -2.78 -28.79
CA ARG A 7 2.19 -2.61 -27.37
C ARG A 7 3.56 -1.96 -27.22
N VAL A 8 3.71 -1.10 -26.21
CA VAL A 8 5.03 -0.55 -25.86
C VAL A 8 5.90 -1.72 -25.37
N PRO A 9 7.03 -2.03 -26.01
CA PRO A 9 7.87 -3.14 -25.59
C PRO A 9 8.47 -2.84 -24.22
N VAL A 10 8.57 -3.88 -23.38
CA VAL A 10 9.26 -3.80 -22.09
C VAL A 10 10.41 -4.78 -22.07
N ARG A 11 11.61 -4.28 -21.79
CA ARG A 11 12.81 -5.07 -21.54
C ARG A 11 13.14 -4.93 -20.06
N LEU A 12 13.19 -6.05 -19.36
CA LEU A 12 13.61 -6.12 -17.96
C LEU A 12 15.13 -6.31 -17.92
N ASP A 13 15.79 -5.57 -17.05
CA ASP A 13 17.23 -5.66 -16.78
C ASP A 13 17.47 -5.34 -15.30
N ASP A 14 17.69 -6.38 -14.50
CA ASP A 14 18.03 -6.25 -13.08
C ASP A 14 19.51 -5.96 -12.84
N ARG A 15 20.32 -5.84 -13.91
CA ARG A 15 21.76 -5.61 -13.86
C ARG A 15 22.52 -6.61 -12.98
N GLY A 16 22.02 -7.85 -12.87
CA GLY A 16 22.66 -8.91 -12.10
C GLY A 16 22.56 -8.75 -10.58
N ILE A 17 21.54 -8.02 -10.09
CA ILE A 17 21.26 -7.93 -8.65
C ILE A 17 20.97 -9.35 -8.10
N GLY A 18 21.80 -9.81 -7.16
CA GLY A 18 21.62 -11.13 -6.54
C GLY A 18 20.39 -11.19 -5.62
N ARG A 19 20.27 -10.22 -4.71
CA ARG A 19 19.13 -10.10 -3.79
C ARG A 19 18.97 -8.67 -3.30
N LEU A 20 17.72 -8.21 -3.17
CA LEU A 20 17.39 -6.97 -2.47
C LEU A 20 17.09 -7.24 -1.01
N SER A 21 17.37 -6.24 -0.17
CA SER A 21 16.95 -6.27 1.22
C SER A 21 15.42 -6.26 1.34
N ASP A 22 14.90 -6.81 2.43
CA ASP A 22 13.44 -6.81 2.68
C ASP A 22 12.89 -5.37 2.74
N ASP A 23 13.68 -4.41 3.24
CA ASP A 23 13.31 -3.00 3.28
C ASP A 23 13.26 -2.37 1.88
N GLU A 24 14.22 -2.67 1.00
CA GLU A 24 14.15 -2.23 -0.39
C GLU A 24 12.92 -2.81 -1.10
N ILE A 25 12.59 -4.07 -0.85
CA ILE A 25 11.39 -4.71 -1.41
C ILE A 25 10.13 -3.98 -0.92
N ARG A 26 10.01 -3.72 0.39
CA ARG A 26 8.87 -2.97 0.96
C ARG A 26 8.78 -1.56 0.39
N ILE A 27 9.89 -0.83 0.30
CA ILE A 27 9.94 0.53 -0.24
C ILE A 27 9.40 0.56 -1.68
N ILE A 28 9.83 -0.38 -2.53
CA ILE A 28 9.43 -0.41 -3.94
C ILE A 28 7.96 -0.83 -4.07
N LEU A 29 7.51 -1.81 -3.29
CA LEU A 29 6.10 -2.23 -3.28
C LEU A 29 5.18 -1.12 -2.76
N ARG A 30 5.58 -0.41 -1.71
CA ARG A 30 4.80 0.68 -1.12
C ARG A 30 4.65 1.86 -2.07
N GLY A 31 5.73 2.20 -2.79
CA GLY A 31 5.68 3.23 -3.82
C GLY A 31 4.94 2.80 -5.08
N ALA A 32 4.83 1.48 -5.32
CA ALA A 32 4.02 0.98 -6.41
C ALA A 32 2.53 1.19 -6.15
N ASP A 33 2.05 1.19 -4.89
CA ASP A 33 0.63 1.30 -4.52
C ASP A 33 -0.01 2.57 -5.09
N ASP A 34 0.69 3.69 -4.94
CA ASP A 34 0.28 5.00 -5.46
C ASP A 34 0.22 5.06 -7.01
N LEU A 35 0.78 4.03 -7.68
CA LEU A 35 0.94 3.96 -9.13
C LEU A 35 0.26 2.74 -9.76
N ILE A 36 -0.27 1.80 -8.98
CA ILE A 36 -0.95 0.61 -9.49
C ILE A 36 -2.07 1.06 -10.42
N THR A 37 -2.08 0.49 -11.63
CA THR A 37 -2.99 0.84 -12.73
C THR A 37 -2.90 2.28 -13.30
N LEU A 38 -2.05 3.15 -12.76
CA LEU A 38 -1.90 4.55 -13.19
C LEU A 38 -0.56 4.84 -13.88
N GLY A 39 0.48 4.06 -13.56
CA GLY A 39 1.86 4.31 -13.97
C GLY A 39 2.68 3.05 -14.21
N GLY A 40 3.68 3.18 -15.07
CA GLY A 40 4.67 2.12 -15.31
C GLY A 40 5.95 2.31 -14.50
N ARG A 41 6.90 1.39 -14.69
CA ARG A 41 8.22 1.36 -14.04
C ARG A 41 8.95 2.71 -14.01
N THR A 42 8.91 3.47 -15.10
CA THR A 42 9.61 4.76 -15.19
C THR A 42 9.07 5.77 -14.19
N LEU A 43 7.75 5.79 -14.00
CA LEU A 43 7.13 6.72 -13.05
C LEU A 43 7.46 6.30 -11.60
N LEU A 44 7.42 5.00 -11.32
CA LEU A 44 7.84 4.46 -10.01
C LEU A 44 9.29 4.81 -9.69
N ALA A 45 10.20 4.66 -10.65
CA ALA A 45 11.60 5.02 -10.44
C ALA A 45 11.78 6.51 -10.10
N LYS A 46 11.00 7.39 -10.74
CA LYS A 46 11.05 8.83 -10.49
C LYS A 46 10.45 9.22 -9.13
N LEU A 47 9.38 8.55 -8.70
CA LEU A 47 8.80 8.69 -7.36
C LEU A 47 9.84 8.31 -6.29
N LEU A 48 10.42 7.11 -6.40
CA LEU A 48 11.42 6.61 -5.44
C LEU A 48 12.72 7.44 -5.44
N LYS A 49 13.07 8.08 -6.56
CA LYS A 49 14.19 9.03 -6.66
C LYS A 49 13.89 10.38 -5.99
N GLY A 50 12.61 10.75 -5.82
CA GLY A 50 12.21 12.07 -5.35
C GLY A 50 12.25 13.14 -6.45
N SER A 51 11.88 12.77 -7.67
CA SER A 51 11.90 13.67 -8.82
C SER A 51 10.86 14.78 -8.71
N LYS A 52 11.27 16.03 -8.92
CA LYS A 52 10.40 17.23 -8.90
C LYS A 52 9.63 17.46 -10.21
N GLU A 53 9.45 16.43 -11.02
CA GLU A 53 8.72 16.56 -12.28
C GLU A 53 7.27 16.96 -12.02
N LYS A 54 6.78 17.94 -12.79
CA LYS A 54 5.43 18.50 -12.64
C LYS A 54 4.34 17.42 -12.58
N MET A 55 4.43 16.38 -13.42
CA MET A 55 3.46 15.28 -13.44
C MET A 55 3.37 14.50 -12.11
N LEU A 56 4.47 14.39 -11.35
CA LEU A 56 4.45 13.75 -10.03
C LEU A 56 3.71 14.65 -9.02
N LEU A 57 4.04 15.94 -9.02
CA LEU A 57 3.48 16.93 -8.10
C LEU A 57 1.99 17.20 -8.37
N ASP A 58 1.60 17.31 -9.64
CA ASP A 58 0.21 17.50 -10.06
C ASP A 58 -0.69 16.32 -9.63
N ARG A 59 -0.10 15.16 -9.32
CA ARG A 59 -0.78 13.95 -8.84
C ARG A 59 -0.56 13.69 -7.35
N GLU A 60 0.04 14.64 -6.64
CA GLU A 60 0.38 14.56 -5.22
C GLU A 60 1.23 13.32 -4.85
N LEU A 61 1.99 12.77 -5.80
CA LEU A 61 2.83 11.59 -5.58
C LEU A 61 4.04 11.88 -4.69
N ASP A 62 4.34 13.15 -4.44
CA ASP A 62 5.28 13.63 -3.45
C ASP A 62 4.78 13.46 -2.00
N ARG A 63 3.49 13.16 -1.79
CA ARG A 63 2.94 12.79 -0.48
C ARG A 63 3.13 11.32 -0.12
N SER A 64 3.63 10.50 -1.05
CA SER A 64 3.95 9.10 -0.79
C SER A 64 4.96 8.98 0.37
N PRO A 65 4.78 8.05 1.33
CA PRO A 65 5.72 7.88 2.44
C PRO A 65 7.12 7.46 1.99
N VAL A 66 7.24 6.94 0.77
CA VAL A 66 8.51 6.47 0.17
C VAL A 66 9.03 7.41 -0.94
N TYR A 67 8.46 8.61 -1.06
CA TYR A 67 8.96 9.60 -2.01
C TYR A 67 10.42 9.97 -1.71
N GLY A 68 11.31 9.75 -2.69
CA GLY A 68 12.74 9.98 -2.50
C GLY A 68 13.43 9.02 -1.53
N ALA A 69 12.83 7.86 -1.22
CA ALA A 69 13.45 6.84 -0.37
C ALA A 69 14.73 6.24 -0.96
N LEU A 70 14.89 6.29 -2.29
CA LEU A 70 16.07 5.82 -3.01
C LEU A 70 16.85 6.99 -3.65
N ARG A 71 16.84 8.17 -3.01
CA ARG A 71 17.46 9.40 -3.54
C ARG A 71 18.95 9.28 -3.83
N ASP A 72 19.66 8.36 -3.17
CA ASP A 72 21.11 8.19 -3.34
C ASP A 72 21.46 7.37 -4.59
N LEU A 73 20.51 6.61 -5.12
CA LEU A 73 20.68 5.80 -6.33
C LEU A 73 20.36 6.60 -7.59
N ASN A 74 21.02 6.31 -8.71
CA ASN A 74 20.62 6.89 -9.99
C ASN A 74 19.36 6.18 -10.56
N LEU A 75 18.71 6.80 -11.54
CA LEU A 75 17.45 6.26 -12.10
C LEU A 75 17.62 4.86 -12.70
N SER A 76 18.78 4.54 -13.28
CA SER A 76 19.03 3.21 -13.87
C SER A 76 19.16 2.14 -12.78
N GLU A 77 19.76 2.46 -11.64
CA GLU A 77 19.87 1.56 -10.49
C GLU A 77 18.52 1.32 -9.83
N ILE A 78 17.66 2.34 -9.76
CA ILE A 78 16.30 2.20 -9.25
C ILE A 78 15.46 1.35 -10.22
N GLN A 79 15.57 1.59 -11.52
CA GLN A 79 14.88 0.78 -12.53
C GLN A 79 15.30 -0.69 -12.48
N ALA A 80 16.59 -0.97 -12.27
CA ALA A 80 17.09 -2.33 -12.13
C ALA A 80 16.49 -3.04 -10.90
N ARG A 81 16.30 -2.34 -9.78
CA ARG A 81 15.64 -2.89 -8.59
C ARG A 81 14.16 -3.18 -8.82
N ILE A 82 13.46 -2.28 -9.52
CA ILE A 82 12.06 -2.53 -9.91
C ILE A 82 11.98 -3.76 -10.83
N ASP A 83 12.92 -3.90 -11.77
CA ASP A 83 13.00 -5.07 -12.65
C ASP A 83 13.29 -6.35 -11.91
N TRP A 84 14.16 -6.30 -10.92
CA TRP A 84 14.41 -7.41 -10.03
C TRP A 84 13.10 -7.87 -9.34
N LEU A 85 12.27 -6.93 -8.85
CA LEU A 85 10.96 -7.29 -8.26
C LEU A 85 10.01 -7.93 -9.28
N ILE A 86 10.05 -7.51 -10.55
CA ILE A 86 9.22 -8.10 -11.60
C ILE A 86 9.71 -9.52 -11.94
N LEU A 87 11.03 -9.68 -12.14
CA LEU A 87 11.66 -10.95 -12.48
C LEU A 87 11.54 -11.99 -11.35
N ASN A 88 11.56 -11.54 -10.10
CA ASN A 88 11.43 -12.40 -8.92
C ASN A 88 9.97 -12.56 -8.45
N GLY A 89 8.99 -12.11 -9.24
CA GLY A 89 7.59 -12.42 -9.02
C GLY A 89 6.93 -11.70 -7.86
N PHE A 90 7.38 -10.49 -7.51
CA PHE A 90 6.68 -9.59 -6.58
C PHE A 90 5.73 -8.66 -7.33
N LEU A 91 6.18 -8.11 -8.45
CA LEU A 91 5.38 -7.31 -9.38
C LEU A 91 5.23 -8.04 -10.71
N ARG A 92 4.24 -7.65 -11.50
CA ARG A 92 4.13 -8.07 -12.90
C ARG A 92 3.64 -6.91 -13.76
N ILE A 93 3.87 -7.05 -15.07
CA ILE A 93 3.38 -6.11 -16.06
C ILE A 93 2.04 -6.61 -16.59
N GLN A 94 1.03 -5.76 -16.53
CA GLN A 94 -0.26 -5.96 -17.18
C GLN A 94 -0.48 -4.86 -18.20
N TYR A 95 -0.92 -5.22 -19.41
CA TYR A 95 -1.21 -4.24 -20.45
C TYR A 95 -2.65 -3.77 -20.36
N ASP A 96 -2.83 -2.46 -20.29
CA ASP A 96 -4.09 -1.80 -20.63
C ASP A 96 -3.94 -1.15 -22.02
N GLY A 97 -4.62 -1.73 -23.00
CA GLY A 97 -4.40 -1.43 -24.42
C GLY A 97 -2.94 -1.62 -24.82
N ARG A 98 -2.21 -0.51 -24.99
CA ARG A 98 -0.79 -0.49 -25.36
C ARG A 98 0.16 -0.21 -24.20
N LEU A 99 -0.35 0.24 -23.06
CA LEU A 99 0.44 0.76 -21.95
C LEU A 99 0.76 -0.35 -20.94
N PRO A 100 2.04 -0.53 -20.57
CA PRO A 100 2.42 -1.47 -19.52
C PRO A 100 2.20 -0.84 -18.15
N LEU A 101 1.33 -1.44 -17.36
CA LEU A 101 1.01 -1.03 -15.99
C LEU A 101 1.62 -2.03 -15.01
N LEU A 102 2.04 -1.53 -13.85
CA LEU A 102 2.44 -2.39 -12.74
C LEU A 102 1.19 -2.89 -12.02
N VAL A 103 1.20 -4.19 -11.71
CA VAL A 103 0.23 -4.82 -10.80
C VAL A 103 0.96 -5.76 -9.85
N TYR A 104 0.42 -5.92 -8.64
CA TYR A 104 0.96 -6.88 -7.69
C TYR A 104 0.75 -8.32 -8.15
N THR A 105 1.72 -9.17 -7.82
CA THR A 105 1.50 -10.62 -7.71
C THR A 105 0.90 -10.95 -6.34
N PRO A 106 0.42 -12.18 -6.08
CA PRO A 106 0.00 -12.57 -4.74
C PRO A 106 1.10 -12.37 -3.68
N THR A 107 2.36 -12.66 -4.01
CA THR A 107 3.50 -12.49 -3.10
C THR A 107 3.77 -11.02 -2.80
N GLY A 108 3.84 -10.17 -3.82
CA GLY A 108 4.04 -8.73 -3.64
C GLY A 108 2.88 -8.08 -2.90
N TRP A 109 1.65 -8.50 -3.19
CA TRP A 109 0.47 -7.99 -2.49
C TRP A 109 0.45 -8.38 -1.02
N ALA A 110 0.87 -9.60 -0.66
CA ALA A 110 0.92 -10.01 0.73
C ALA A 110 1.89 -9.13 1.56
N ILE A 111 3.05 -8.78 0.99
CA ILE A 111 4.04 -7.89 1.63
C ILE A 111 3.50 -6.47 1.72
N GLU A 112 2.91 -5.95 0.64
CA GLU A 112 2.35 -4.61 0.63
C GLU A 112 1.19 -4.46 1.62
N ARG A 113 0.24 -5.41 1.59
CA ARG A 113 -0.91 -5.41 2.49
C ARG A 113 -0.47 -5.40 3.96
N GLU A 114 0.58 -6.14 4.30
CA GLU A 114 1.17 -6.14 5.64
C GLU A 114 1.82 -4.78 5.99
N THR A 115 2.60 -4.22 5.05
CA THR A 115 3.23 -2.89 5.21
C THR A 115 2.18 -1.82 5.44
N TYR A 116 1.17 -1.76 4.58
CA TYR A 116 0.12 -0.75 4.64
C TYR A 116 -0.78 -0.91 5.88
N THR A 117 -1.09 -2.16 6.26
CA THR A 117 -1.82 -2.42 7.52
C THR A 117 -1.04 -1.91 8.74
N THR A 118 0.28 -2.11 8.75
CA THR A 118 1.16 -1.65 9.84
C THR A 118 1.21 -0.12 9.91
N GLU A 119 1.34 0.56 8.78
CA GLU A 119 1.28 2.02 8.71
C GLU A 119 -0.04 2.56 9.30
N TRP A 120 -1.16 1.93 8.96
CA TRP A 120 -2.47 2.31 9.48
C TRP A 120 -2.62 2.06 10.99
N LEU A 121 -2.14 0.92 11.49
CA LEU A 121 -2.11 0.65 12.93
C LEU A 121 -1.31 1.71 13.68
N ASN A 122 -0.10 2.02 13.21
CA ASN A 122 0.75 3.04 13.83
C ASN A 122 0.09 4.42 13.83
N ARG A 123 -0.60 4.79 12.74
CA ARG A 123 -1.35 6.05 12.66
C ARG A 123 -2.51 6.09 13.66
N ILE A 124 -3.25 4.98 13.80
CA ILE A 124 -4.35 4.87 14.77
C ILE A 124 -3.81 4.92 16.19
N ASP A 125 -2.76 4.18 16.50
CA ASP A 125 -2.13 4.16 17.82
C ASP A 125 -1.62 5.56 18.21
N GLY A 126 -0.87 6.22 17.32
CA GLY A 126 -0.40 7.58 17.57
C GLY A 126 -1.55 8.57 17.79
N ALA A 127 -2.65 8.45 17.04
CA ALA A 127 -3.82 9.31 17.26
C ALA A 127 -4.47 9.05 18.64
N LEU A 128 -4.67 7.79 19.01
CA LEU A 128 -5.28 7.41 20.27
C LEU A 128 -4.43 7.83 21.48
N ASP A 129 -3.11 7.69 21.38
CA ASP A 129 -2.18 8.03 22.46
C ASP A 129 -2.03 9.55 22.66
N HIS A 130 -2.17 10.35 21.60
CA HIS A 130 -1.96 11.80 21.66
C HIS A 130 -3.24 12.62 21.93
N THR A 131 -4.38 12.27 21.34
CA THR A 131 -5.59 13.10 21.41
C THR A 131 -6.68 12.49 22.27
N GLY A 132 -6.63 11.17 22.52
CA GLY A 132 -7.74 10.43 23.12
C GLY A 132 -9.04 10.47 22.28
N GLU A 133 -9.00 11.09 21.10
CA GLU A 133 -10.18 11.28 20.27
C GLU A 133 -10.33 10.10 19.29
N PRO A 134 -11.46 9.38 19.36
CA PRO A 134 -11.69 8.20 18.55
C PRO A 134 -12.20 8.55 17.15
N VAL A 135 -11.59 9.50 16.45
CA VAL A 135 -12.05 9.88 15.10
C VAL A 135 -11.42 8.95 14.08
N ALA A 136 -12.26 8.20 13.37
CA ALA A 136 -11.81 7.37 12.26
C ALA A 136 -11.59 8.24 11.02
N PRO A 137 -10.36 8.28 10.44
CA PRO A 137 -10.11 9.00 9.20
C PRO A 137 -11.01 8.46 8.09
N THR A 138 -11.62 9.34 7.30
CA THR A 138 -12.53 8.94 6.21
C THR A 138 -11.81 8.12 5.14
N GLU A 139 -10.51 8.30 5.02
CA GLU A 139 -9.63 7.56 4.12
C GLU A 139 -9.64 6.04 4.40
N LEU A 140 -9.92 5.60 5.64
CA LEU A 140 -10.06 4.19 5.98
C LEU A 140 -11.16 3.48 5.17
N ASN A 141 -12.20 4.22 4.78
CA ASN A 141 -13.35 3.65 4.07
C ASN A 141 -13.11 3.40 2.58
N VAL A 142 -12.08 4.02 2.01
CA VAL A 142 -11.71 3.86 0.59
C VAL A 142 -10.54 2.90 0.39
N LEU A 143 -9.97 2.37 1.48
CA LEU A 143 -8.89 1.39 1.41
C LEU A 143 -9.31 0.09 0.74
N ASN A 144 -8.30 -0.64 0.26
CA ASN A 144 -8.48 -2.01 -0.17
C ASN A 144 -9.10 -2.84 0.96
N ARG A 145 -10.14 -3.61 0.62
CA ARG A 145 -10.91 -4.38 1.59
C ARG A 145 -10.06 -5.40 2.36
N GLU A 146 -9.03 -5.98 1.75
CA GLU A 146 -8.15 -6.91 2.45
C GLU A 146 -7.29 -6.21 3.50
N VAL A 147 -6.84 -4.97 3.26
CA VAL A 147 -6.14 -4.15 4.26
C VAL A 147 -7.08 -3.85 5.43
N ILE A 148 -8.32 -3.45 5.16
CA ILE A 148 -9.33 -3.21 6.20
C ILE A 148 -9.58 -4.45 7.06
N LEU A 149 -9.72 -5.62 6.42
CA LEU A 149 -9.96 -6.86 7.14
C LEU A 149 -8.75 -7.26 7.99
N GLN A 150 -7.54 -7.18 7.42
CA GLN A 150 -6.31 -7.49 8.15
C GLN A 150 -6.08 -6.53 9.33
N LEU A 151 -6.38 -5.24 9.16
CA LEU A 151 -6.37 -4.24 10.23
C LEU A 151 -7.28 -4.65 11.40
N LEU A 152 -8.51 -5.06 11.09
CA LEU A 152 -9.47 -5.51 12.11
C LEU A 152 -9.06 -6.82 12.77
N ASP A 153 -8.44 -7.74 12.03
CA ASP A 153 -7.88 -8.97 12.58
C ASP A 153 -6.74 -8.68 13.56
N ARG A 154 -5.86 -7.71 13.26
CA ARG A 154 -4.77 -7.26 14.15
C ARG A 154 -5.29 -6.61 15.42
N ILE A 155 -6.29 -5.72 15.29
CA ILE A 155 -6.94 -5.08 16.43
C ILE A 155 -7.60 -6.14 17.34
N GLU A 156 -8.34 -7.09 16.77
CA GLU A 156 -8.94 -8.17 17.55
C GLU A 156 -7.91 -9.03 18.26
N ALA A 157 -6.85 -9.45 17.56
CA ALA A 157 -5.78 -10.27 18.12
C ALA A 157 -4.99 -9.58 19.23
N SER A 158 -4.92 -8.23 19.21
CA SER A 158 -4.27 -7.46 20.28
C SER A 158 -5.00 -7.56 21.62
N GLY A 159 -6.33 -7.79 21.61
CA GLY A 159 -7.15 -7.75 22.82
C GLY A 159 -7.24 -6.37 23.48
N ASP A 160 -6.68 -5.32 22.90
CA ASP A 160 -6.51 -4.03 23.56
C ASP A 160 -7.83 -3.22 23.58
N PRO A 161 -8.38 -2.89 24.77
CA PRO A 161 -9.62 -2.12 24.87
C PRO A 161 -9.51 -0.69 24.35
N LYS A 162 -8.29 -0.13 24.15
CA LYS A 162 -8.11 1.25 23.65
C LYS A 162 -8.79 1.49 22.30
N TYR A 163 -8.85 0.46 21.45
CA TYR A 163 -9.47 0.56 20.13
C TYR A 163 -11.00 0.64 20.17
N ARG A 164 -11.65 0.34 21.29
CA ARG A 164 -13.12 0.25 21.37
C ARG A 164 -13.82 1.55 20.99
N ALA A 165 -13.32 2.68 21.48
CA ALA A 165 -13.92 3.99 21.17
C ALA A 165 -13.79 4.29 19.67
N PHE A 166 -12.60 4.11 19.10
CA PHE A 166 -12.32 4.27 17.67
C PHE A 166 -13.22 3.41 16.80
N LEU A 167 -13.31 2.11 17.10
CA LEU A 167 -14.15 1.16 16.38
C LEU A 167 -15.64 1.55 16.43
N LYS A 168 -16.14 2.04 17.57
CA LYS A 168 -17.52 2.54 17.69
C LYS A 168 -17.75 3.73 16.75
N THR A 169 -16.84 4.69 16.71
CA THR A 169 -16.95 5.83 15.78
C THR A 169 -16.90 5.38 14.33
N TRP A 170 -15.91 4.56 13.96
CA TRP A 170 -15.75 4.08 12.58
C TRP A 170 -16.97 3.30 12.09
N SER A 171 -17.62 2.53 12.96
CA SER A 171 -18.80 1.74 12.61
C SER A 171 -19.99 2.58 12.11
N ARG A 172 -20.07 3.86 12.50
CA ARG A 172 -21.15 4.78 12.14
C ARG A 172 -21.04 5.23 10.68
N ASP A 173 -19.81 5.48 10.24
CA ASP A 173 -19.50 5.99 8.91
C ASP A 173 -18.63 4.98 8.15
N THR A 174 -19.15 3.77 7.95
CA THR A 174 -18.51 2.76 7.11
C THR A 174 -19.55 1.86 6.46
N MET A 175 -19.14 1.11 5.43
CA MET A 175 -20.03 0.22 4.70
C MET A 175 -20.51 -0.96 5.55
N LYS A 176 -21.70 -1.49 5.23
CA LYS A 176 -22.38 -2.54 6.01
C LYS A 176 -21.51 -3.75 6.34
N LYS A 177 -20.68 -4.21 5.39
CA LYS A 177 -19.79 -5.38 5.58
C LYS A 177 -18.66 -5.10 6.58
N VAL A 178 -18.04 -3.93 6.50
CA VAL A 178 -17.00 -3.50 7.44
C VAL A 178 -17.61 -3.28 8.82
N ARG A 179 -18.79 -2.64 8.90
CA ARG A 179 -19.54 -2.49 10.15
C ARG A 179 -19.79 -3.82 10.85
N HIS A 180 -20.24 -4.85 10.12
CA HIS A 180 -20.43 -6.19 10.71
C HIS A 180 -19.13 -6.78 11.24
N ARG A 181 -18.00 -6.59 10.53
CA ARG A 181 -16.68 -7.04 11.03
C ARG A 181 -16.30 -6.29 12.31
N ILE A 182 -16.49 -4.98 12.35
CA ILE A 182 -16.22 -4.13 13.52
C ILE A 182 -17.06 -4.58 14.72
N THR A 183 -18.37 -4.84 14.55
CA THR A 183 -19.24 -5.33 15.63
C THR A 183 -18.70 -6.62 16.25
N ARG A 184 -18.17 -7.55 15.43
CA ARG A 184 -17.53 -8.78 15.94
C ARG A 184 -16.26 -8.48 16.74
N VAL A 185 -15.39 -7.60 16.23
CA VAL A 185 -14.19 -7.16 16.98
C VAL A 185 -14.59 -6.55 18.32
N LEU A 186 -15.57 -5.65 18.34
CA LEU A 186 -16.06 -5.01 19.56
C LEU A 186 -16.60 -6.02 20.58
N ALA A 187 -17.26 -7.08 20.13
CA ALA A 187 -17.74 -8.16 21.00
C ALA A 187 -16.57 -8.97 21.58
N ALA A 188 -15.56 -9.29 20.77
CA ALA A 188 -14.35 -10.00 21.21
C ALA A 188 -13.55 -9.17 22.23
N LEU A 189 -13.34 -7.88 21.95
CA LEU A 189 -12.71 -6.95 22.89
C LEU A 189 -13.58 -6.76 24.15
N GLY A 190 -14.90 -6.99 24.04
CA GLY A 190 -15.98 -6.88 25.02
C GLY A 190 -16.00 -7.91 26.15
N GLY A 191 -15.43 -9.09 25.92
CA GLY A 191 -15.71 -10.32 26.66
C GLY A 191 -15.05 -10.51 28.04
N THR A 192 -14.53 -9.47 28.69
CA THR A 192 -13.99 -9.56 30.06
C THR A 192 -14.92 -8.88 31.05
N GLY A 193 -15.92 -9.63 31.54
CA GLY A 193 -16.79 -9.19 32.63
C GLY A 193 -18.15 -9.88 32.70
N SER A 194 -18.18 -11.21 32.87
CA SER A 194 -19.29 -11.96 33.48
C SER A 194 -18.82 -13.40 33.78
N SER A 195 -18.17 -13.57 34.92
CA SER A 195 -18.17 -14.81 35.70
C SER A 195 -18.29 -14.41 37.16
#